data_AF-A0A2G2FXT5-F1
#
_entry.id   AF-A0A2G2FXT5-F1
#
_cell.length_a   1.000
_cell.length_b   1.000
_cell.length_c   1.000
_cell.angle_alpha   90.00
_cell.angle_beta   90.00
_cell.angle_gamma   90.00
#
_symmetry.space_group_name_H-M   'P 1'
#
loop_
_entity.id
_entity.type
_entity.pdbx_description
1 polymer ?
#
loop_
_entity_poly.entity_id
_entity_poly.type
_entity_poly.pdbx_seq_one_letter_code
_entity_poly.pdbx_strand_id
1 'polypeptide(L)'
;MKRAVNLRLEESVIVTLNQLTEELHTTKTEVIEKAISFFSKQNNLKHNQLLQFAGKLKSNDADNILQNITEDKSSKDFELDL
;
A
#
# COMPACT_ATOMS: atom_id res chain seq x y z
N MET A 1 -4.91 4.47 22.47
CA MET A 1 -3.81 4.75 23.42
C MET A 1 -2.49 4.75 22.69
N LYS A 2 -1.62 5.74 22.93
CA LYS A 2 -0.26 5.74 22.37
C LYS A 2 0.55 4.62 23.05
N ARG A 3 1.19 3.75 22.28
CA ARG A 3 2.06 2.68 22.77
C ARG A 3 3.51 3.10 22.57
N ALA A 4 4.34 2.94 23.59
CA ALA A 4 5.77 3.11 23.44
C ALA A 4 6.33 1.96 22.60
N VAL A 5 7.11 2.29 21.58
CA VAL A 5 7.78 1.33 20.69
C VAL A 5 9.26 1.67 20.67
N ASN A 6 10.09 0.67 20.94
CA ASN A 6 11.55 0.81 20.86
C ASN A 6 12.02 0.27 19.51
N LEU A 7 12.82 1.07 18.80
CA LEU A 7 13.38 0.72 17.50
C LEU A 7 14.91 0.78 17.58
N ARG A 8 15.57 -0.24 17.01
CA ARG A 8 17.01 -0.19 16.74
C ARG A 8 17.18 0.30 15.31
N LEU A 9 18.01 1.33 15.13
CA LEU A 9 18.25 1.96 13.85
C LEU A 9 19.74 1.88 13.52
N GLU A 10 20.05 1.82 12.23
CA GLU A 10 21.42 1.97 11.76
C GLU A 10 21.90 3.41 12.00
N GLU A 11 23.22 3.57 12.16
CA GLU A 11 23.83 4.86 12.45
C GLU A 11 23.57 5.89 11.34
N SER A 12 23.62 5.46 10.08
CA SER A 12 23.27 6.27 8.91
C SER A 12 21.87 6.88 9.04
N VAL A 13 20.89 6.07 9.47
CA VAL A 13 19.50 6.50 9.69
C VAL A 13 19.41 7.50 10.83
N ILE A 14 20.16 7.29 11.92
CA ILE A 14 20.20 8.22 13.07
C ILE A 14 20.75 9.58 12.63
N VAL A 15 21.81 9.61 11.82
CA VAL A 15 22.37 10.85 11.27
C VAL A 15 21.35 11.61 10.44
N THR A 16 20.66 10.93 9.51
CA THR A 16 19.59 11.55 8.72
C THR A 16 18.46 12.07 9.60
N LEU A 17 18.08 11.31 10.64
CA LEU A 17 17.04 11.73 11.58
C LEU A 17 17.42 12.99 12.35
N ASN A 18 18.68 13.12 12.76
CA ASN A 18 19.18 14.33 13.42
C ASN A 18 19.06 15.55 12.51
N GLN A 19 19.56 15.44 11.27
CA GLN A 19 19.48 16.53 10.28
C GLN A 19 18.04 16.97 10.04
N LEU A 20 17.12 16.02 9.83
CA LEU A 20 15.71 16.32 9.61
C LEU A 20 15.05 16.99 10.82
N THR A 21 15.44 16.61 12.05
CA THR A 21 14.89 17.27 13.24
C THR A 21 15.33 18.72 13.39
N GLU A 22 16.56 19.02 12.98
CA GLU A 22 17.08 20.39 12.98
C GLU A 22 16.40 21.22 11.90
N GLU A 23 16.32 20.71 10.66
CA GLU A 23 15.72 21.41 9.52
C GLU A 23 14.22 21.67 9.70
N LEU A 24 13.49 20.69 10.21
CA LEU A 24 12.04 20.77 10.38
C LEU A 24 11.61 21.31 11.75
N HIS A 25 12.56 21.67 12.61
CA HIS A 25 12.34 22.15 13.98
C HIS A 25 11.34 21.27 14.76
N THR A 26 11.53 19.95 14.70
CA THR A 26 10.59 18.96 15.24
C THR A 26 11.32 17.83 15.96
N THR A 27 10.57 16.92 16.58
CA THR A 27 11.14 15.79 17.33
C THR A 27 11.40 14.58 16.45
N LYS A 28 12.36 13.75 16.84
CA LYS A 28 12.69 12.48 16.16
C LYS A 28 11.47 11.58 16.04
N THR A 29 10.69 11.49 17.11
CA THR A 29 9.43 10.74 17.15
C THR A 29 8.46 11.24 16.10
N GLU A 30 8.28 12.56 15.98
CA GLU A 30 7.35 13.14 15.03
C GLU A 30 7.78 12.93 13.57
N VAL A 31 9.09 13.01 13.28
CA VAL A 31 9.64 12.66 11.96
C VAL A 31 9.31 11.21 11.61
N ILE A 32 9.56 10.27 12.54
CA ILE A 32 9.29 8.84 12.34
C ILE A 32 7.78 8.58 12.16
N GLU A 33 6.93 9.16 13.00
CA GLU A 33 5.47 9.00 12.90
C GLU A 33 4.94 9.49 11.54
N LYS A 34 5.41 10.66 11.07
CA LYS A 34 5.05 11.19 9.75
C LYS A 34 5.56 10.31 8.61
N ALA A 35 6.81 9.83 8.69
CA ALA A 35 7.39 8.95 7.68
C ALA A 35 6.62 7.62 7.57
N ILE A 36 6.30 6.98 8.70
CA ILE A 36 5.52 5.73 8.73
C ILE A 36 4.11 5.98 8.18
N SER A 37 3.46 7.07 8.58
CA SER A 37 2.13 7.43 8.07
C SER A 37 2.14 7.66 6.57
N PHE A 38 3.13 8.39 6.06
CA PHE A 38 3.31 8.64 4.64
C PHE A 38 3.57 7.36 3.85
N PHE A 39 4.48 6.52 4.32
CA PHE A 39 4.79 5.22 3.70
C PHE A 39 3.56 4.30 3.68
N SER A 40 2.79 4.26 4.78
CA SER A 40 1.54 3.49 4.86
C SER A 40 0.52 3.99 3.84
N LYS A 41 0.31 5.31 3.70
CA LYS A 41 -0.58 5.87 2.68
C LYS A 41 -0.12 5.52 1.26
N GLN A 42 1.18 5.65 0.99
CA GLN A 42 1.74 5.38 -0.32
C GLN A 42 1.66 3.89 -0.70
N ASN A 43 1.83 2.98 0.26
CA ASN A 43 1.71 1.54 0.02
C ASN A 43 0.27 1.02 0.04
N ASN A 44 -0.63 1.60 0.83
CA ASN A 44 -2.05 1.26 0.76
C ASN A 44 -2.63 1.60 -0.61
N LEU A 45 -2.18 2.68 -1.25
CA LEU A 45 -2.53 2.98 -2.65
C LEU A 45 -2.03 1.91 -3.64
N LYS A 46 -0.90 1.26 -3.36
CA LYS A 46 -0.38 0.15 -4.18
C LYS A 46 -1.08 -1.19 -3.89
N HIS A 47 -1.56 -1.41 -2.66
CA HIS A 47 -2.20 -2.67 -2.26
C HIS A 47 -3.70 -2.72 -2.49
N ASN A 48 -4.37 -1.58 -2.66
CA ASN A 48 -5.78 -1.58 -3.05
C ASN A 48 -5.88 -1.87 -4.56
N GLN A 49 -5.83 -3.16 -4.92
CA GLN A 49 -5.92 -3.67 -6.29
C GLN A 49 -7.15 -3.15 -7.04
N LEU A 50 -8.19 -2.69 -6.37
CA LEU A 50 -9.36 -2.08 -7.02
C LEU A 50 -9.11 -0.62 -7.42
N LEU A 51 -8.39 0.15 -6.59
CA LEU A 51 -8.07 1.55 -6.88
C LEU A 51 -7.01 1.70 -7.99
N GLN A 52 -6.22 0.67 -8.29
CA GLN A 52 -5.26 0.72 -9.40
C GLN A 52 -5.95 0.86 -10.77
N PHE A 53 -7.23 0.52 -10.84
CA PHE A 53 -8.06 0.55 -12.04
C PHE A 53 -8.93 1.81 -12.14
N ALA A 54 -9.10 2.55 -11.04
CA ALA A 54 -9.93 3.75 -10.98
C ALA A 54 -9.35 4.83 -11.91
N GLY A 55 -10.12 5.21 -12.95
CA GLY A 55 -9.73 6.21 -13.95
C GLY A 55 -8.73 5.74 -15.02
N LYS A 56 -8.26 4.48 -14.97
CA LYS A 56 -7.39 3.88 -16.01
C LYS A 56 -8.14 2.99 -16.99
N LEU A 57 -9.13 2.22 -16.51
CA LEU A 57 -9.97 1.42 -17.38
C LEU A 57 -11.10 2.29 -17.95
N LYS A 58 -11.29 2.25 -19.26
CA LYS A 58 -12.52 2.77 -19.89
C LYS A 58 -13.66 1.81 -19.55
N SER A 59 -14.90 2.30 -19.54
CA SER A 59 -16.06 1.47 -19.18
C SER A 59 -16.13 0.17 -19.98
N ASN A 60 -15.82 0.22 -21.28
CA ASN A 60 -15.80 -0.96 -22.14
C ASN A 60 -14.77 -2.03 -21.71
N ASP A 61 -13.61 -1.61 -21.19
CA ASP A 61 -12.58 -2.54 -20.73
C ASP A 61 -13.01 -3.21 -19.40
N ALA A 62 -13.72 -2.46 -18.55
CA ALA A 62 -14.31 -3.01 -17.33
C ALA A 62 -15.44 -4.01 -17.64
N ASP A 63 -16.30 -3.70 -18.61
CA ASP A 63 -17.38 -4.58 -19.06
C ASP A 63 -16.84 -5.87 -19.68
N ASN A 64 -15.76 -5.79 -20.48
CA ASN A 64 -15.08 -6.97 -21.03
C ASN A 64 -14.48 -7.86 -19.94
N ILE A 65 -13.88 -7.28 -18.90
CA ILE A 65 -13.37 -8.04 -17.75
C ILE A 65 -14.54 -8.74 -17.02
N LEU A 66 -15.67 -8.04 -16.85
CA LEU A 66 -16.85 -8.60 -16.20
C LEU A 66 -17.45 -9.76 -17.01
N GLN A 67 -17.50 -9.61 -18.34
CA GLN A 67 -17.98 -10.63 -19.26
C GLN A 67 -17.07 -11.87 -19.22
N ASN A 68 -15.76 -11.69 -19.29
CA ASN A 68 -14.79 -12.79 -19.18
C ASN A 68 -14.90 -13.55 -17.85
N ILE A 69 -15.10 -12.86 -16.73
CA ILE A 69 -15.32 -13.51 -15.41
C ILE A 69 -16.61 -14.33 -15.40
N THR A 70 -17.66 -13.81 -16.04
CA THR A 70 -18.97 -14.46 -16.10
C THR A 70 -18.90 -15.73 -16.96
N GLU A 71 -18.22 -15.64 -18.10
CA GLU A 71 -18.01 -16.76 -19.03
C GLU A 71 -17.08 -17.83 -18.42
N ASP A 72 -16.00 -17.46 -17.72
CA ASP A 72 -15.12 -18.38 -16.99
C ASP A 72 -15.87 -19.12 -15.88
N LYS A 73 -16.74 -18.44 -15.12
CA LYS A 73 -17.55 -19.08 -14.08
C LYS A 73 -18.51 -20.14 -14.66
N SER A 74 -19.00 -19.94 -15.88
CA SER A 74 -19.91 -20.87 -16.55
C SER A 74 -19.23 -21.99 -17.34
N SER A 75 -17.90 -21.92 -17.54
CA SER A 75 -17.16 -22.83 -18.42
C SER A 75 -16.10 -23.67 -17.72
N LYS A 76 -16.07 -23.68 -16.38
CA LYS A 76 -15.20 -24.61 -15.64
C LYS A 76 -15.77 -26.02 -15.77
N ASP A 77 -15.15 -26.79 -16.66
CA ASP A 77 -15.32 -28.24 -16.73
C ASP A 77 -15.06 -28.83 -15.35
N PHE A 78 -16.09 -29.46 -14.79
CA PHE A 78 -16.03 -30.15 -13.52
C PHE A 78 -15.36 -31.51 -13.77
N GLU A 79 -14.04 -31.57 -13.58
CA GLU A 79 -13.32 -32.85 -13.55
C GLU A 79 -13.50 -33.49 -12.16
N LEU A 80 -14.31 -34.56 -12.12
CA LEU A 80 -14.31 -35.53 -11.03
C LEU A 80 -13.17 -36.52 -11.31
N ASP A 81 -12.06 -36.41 -10.58
CA ASP A 81 -11.12 -37.51 -10.44
C ASP A 81 -11.82 -38.64 -9.65
N LEU A 82 -12.28 -39.66 -10.38
CA LEU A 82 -12.88 -40.90 -9.85
C LEU A 82 -11.82 -41.98 -9.63
#